data_AF-A0A948T9R4-F1
#
_entry.id   AF-A0A948T9R4-F1
#
_cell.length_a   1.000
_cell.length_b   1.000
_cell.length_c   1.000
_cell.angle_alpha   90.00
_cell.angle_beta   90.00
_cell.angle_gamma   90.00
#
_symmetry.space_group_name_H-M   'P 1'
#
loop_
_entity.id
_entity.type
_entity.pdbx_description
1 polymer ?
#
loop_
_entity_poly.entity_id
_entity_poly.type
_entity_poly.pdbx_seq_one_letter_code
_entity_poly.pdbx_strand_id
1 'polypeptide(L)'
;MKYLNKIIFINSANIPYAEISVDGNVHFTGTQGVGKSTVLRALLFFYNADKQHLGIQQGQKSFDEFYFRQSNSYILYEVIRDNGAYTILVGRYQGRASWRFIDAPYQREWLIDDDKQVLSDWVKIRERIDKDVAVSARIESGVMFKDIIFGNTHDHKYARYALVQSSHYQNIPRSIQNVFLNTKLDADFVKNTIIQSMTDEDLPIDLQTYRRLVTDFEREYDEIDCWFRQTRDGSYPVRQHALKIAEQGRTIVALDQQLSDVWHMLNHAVAYSEKHIPLLEIEAAEVEADIEKEHNREKELTAEYDKEKDALNQDLGAQKGKLKEIAQARKYFADEGIDDKLALAGRESAIRQEAADKQTLLDDLLKAYASIEEKYNIARGKLENARQAFGNMQKEAYYQKQTELQIKRKSLEEERTRNRNQVMETFNSWRHDSDERLQMLLTEQNRTENALKELRHWHPKATEIKQVDEELQQLNFSEKENAAQQTAVKNQIARITAVYEMKETEIKQASQREQERLDADRTQMREQIAKIHDLLARLDGSLYKWLCENTEGWENTIGKVVDEERILYAQGLDPQLDTVANGMFGVKLNLDNIASVHRTPDEYRLEKNSL
;
A
#
# COMPACT_ATOMS: atom_id res chain seq x y z
N MET A 1 -13.17 5.82 -48.39
CA MET A 1 -12.33 5.96 -47.17
C MET A 1 -12.34 4.61 -46.47
N LYS A 2 -11.18 4.04 -46.14
CA LYS A 2 -11.09 2.70 -45.55
C LYS A 2 -11.17 2.79 -44.03
N TYR A 3 -12.01 1.98 -43.39
CA TYR A 3 -12.17 2.00 -41.94
C TYR A 3 -12.67 0.66 -41.40
N LEU A 4 -12.37 0.40 -40.13
CA LEU A 4 -12.92 -0.75 -39.42
C LEU A 4 -14.42 -0.52 -39.18
N ASN A 5 -15.26 -1.40 -39.72
CA ASN A 5 -16.71 -1.29 -39.67
C ASN A 5 -17.29 -1.99 -38.45
N LYS A 6 -16.90 -3.25 -38.22
CA LYS A 6 -17.44 -4.10 -37.16
C LYS A 6 -16.38 -4.98 -36.54
N ILE A 7 -16.59 -5.28 -35.26
CA ILE A 7 -15.88 -6.32 -34.51
C ILE A 7 -16.89 -7.40 -34.13
N ILE A 8 -16.59 -8.65 -34.45
CA ILE A 8 -17.44 -9.80 -34.16
C ILE A 8 -16.70 -10.74 -33.21
N PHE A 9 -17.34 -11.12 -32.11
CA PHE A 9 -16.86 -12.13 -31.17
C PHE A 9 -17.66 -13.41 -31.34
N ILE A 10 -16.97 -14.54 -31.44
CA ILE A 10 -17.59 -15.88 -31.47
C ILE A 10 -16.87 -16.76 -30.46
N ASN A 11 -17.58 -17.25 -29.44
CA ASN A 11 -17.02 -18.00 -28.32
C ASN A 11 -15.73 -17.40 -27.73
N SER A 12 -15.64 -16.07 -27.69
CA SER A 12 -14.42 -15.32 -27.35
C SER A 12 -14.66 -14.45 -26.12
N ALA A 13 -13.72 -14.42 -25.17
CA ALA A 13 -13.83 -13.63 -23.94
C ALA A 13 -15.14 -13.85 -23.14
N ASN A 14 -15.62 -15.10 -23.10
CA ASN A 14 -16.91 -15.53 -22.54
C ASN A 14 -18.16 -14.95 -23.24
N ILE A 15 -18.00 -14.41 -24.45
CA ILE A 15 -19.09 -13.94 -25.31
C ILE A 15 -19.38 -15.05 -26.34
N PRO A 16 -20.58 -15.69 -26.32
CA PRO A 16 -20.93 -16.71 -27.31
C PRO A 16 -21.01 -16.15 -28.73
N TYR A 17 -21.68 -15.00 -28.88
CA TYR A 17 -21.78 -14.27 -30.13
C TYR A 17 -22.07 -12.79 -29.85
N ALA A 18 -21.31 -11.88 -30.46
CA ALA A 18 -21.64 -10.46 -30.49
C ALA A 18 -21.11 -9.80 -31.76
N GLU A 19 -21.93 -8.96 -32.40
CA GLU A 19 -21.51 -8.06 -33.46
C GLU A 19 -21.57 -6.63 -32.94
N ILE A 20 -20.45 -5.91 -33.01
CA ILE A 20 -20.32 -4.55 -32.50
C ILE A 20 -19.87 -3.67 -33.66
N SER A 21 -20.77 -2.80 -34.11
CA SER A 21 -20.43 -1.76 -35.08
C SER A 21 -19.55 -0.71 -34.43
N VAL A 22 -18.46 -0.35 -35.11
CA VAL A 22 -17.47 0.64 -34.68
C VAL A 22 -17.34 1.76 -35.72
N ASP A 23 -18.30 1.87 -36.63
CA ASP A 23 -18.40 2.95 -37.59
C ASP A 23 -18.97 4.22 -36.92
N GLY A 24 -18.17 5.30 -36.93
CA GLY A 24 -18.57 6.59 -36.38
C GLY A 24 -18.32 6.76 -34.87
N ASN A 25 -19.14 7.59 -34.22
CA ASN A 25 -18.96 8.00 -32.82
C ASN A 25 -19.62 7.00 -31.86
N VAL A 26 -18.91 5.91 -31.55
CA VAL A 26 -19.43 4.85 -30.67
C VAL A 26 -19.04 5.11 -29.20
N HIS A 27 -20.02 5.00 -28.30
CA HIS A 27 -19.82 5.17 -26.86
C HIS A 27 -20.18 3.89 -26.09
N PHE A 28 -19.23 3.35 -25.34
CA PHE A 28 -19.43 2.12 -24.55
C PHE A 28 -19.92 2.42 -23.12
N THR A 29 -21.21 2.24 -22.87
CA THR A 29 -21.83 2.41 -21.53
C THR A 29 -22.02 1.08 -20.80
N GLY A 30 -21.91 1.05 -19.48
CA GLY A 30 -22.15 -0.15 -18.66
C GLY A 30 -21.56 -0.08 -17.26
N THR A 31 -21.99 -0.95 -16.36
CA THR A 31 -21.44 -1.07 -14.99
C THR A 31 -20.02 -1.68 -15.00
N GLN A 32 -19.32 -1.68 -13.85
CA GLN A 32 -18.00 -2.29 -13.78
C GLN A 32 -18.08 -3.81 -13.99
N GLY A 33 -17.13 -4.39 -14.74
CA GLY A 33 -17.04 -5.84 -14.96
C GLY A 33 -17.87 -6.41 -16.13
N VAL A 34 -18.69 -5.61 -16.83
CA VAL A 34 -19.58 -6.09 -17.91
C VAL A 34 -18.91 -6.29 -19.27
N GLY A 35 -17.59 -6.11 -19.38
CA GLY A 35 -16.84 -6.37 -20.63
C GLY A 35 -16.51 -5.14 -21.50
N LYS A 36 -16.71 -3.90 -21.02
CA LYS A 36 -16.28 -2.68 -21.75
C LYS A 36 -14.79 -2.73 -22.13
N SER A 37 -13.94 -3.06 -21.16
CA SER A 37 -12.50 -3.22 -21.38
C SER A 37 -12.16 -4.38 -22.33
N THR A 38 -13.03 -5.38 -22.45
CA THR A 38 -12.88 -6.50 -23.38
C THR A 38 -12.97 -6.00 -24.84
N VAL A 39 -14.00 -5.22 -25.16
CA VAL A 39 -14.17 -4.69 -26.52
C VAL A 39 -13.03 -3.73 -26.88
N LEU A 40 -12.65 -2.84 -25.96
CA LEU A 40 -11.56 -1.89 -26.16
C LEU A 40 -10.20 -2.57 -26.39
N ARG A 41 -9.90 -3.65 -25.65
CA ARG A 41 -8.66 -4.42 -25.83
C ARG A 41 -8.62 -5.15 -27.17
N ALA A 42 -9.75 -5.66 -27.66
CA ALA A 42 -9.82 -6.25 -28.99
C ALA A 42 -9.60 -5.20 -30.09
N LEU A 43 -10.20 -4.02 -29.97
CA LEU A 43 -9.98 -2.89 -30.88
C LEU A 43 -8.50 -2.47 -30.90
N LEU A 44 -7.85 -2.40 -29.74
CA LEU A 44 -6.41 -2.11 -29.66
C LEU A 44 -5.55 -3.20 -30.30
N PHE A 45 -5.92 -4.46 -30.09
CA PHE A 45 -5.21 -5.58 -30.67
C PHE A 45 -5.26 -5.58 -32.20
N PHE A 46 -6.35 -5.08 -32.80
CA PHE A 46 -6.45 -4.88 -34.25
C PHE A 46 -5.39 -3.92 -34.80
N TYR A 47 -5.11 -2.80 -34.13
CA TYR A 47 -4.12 -1.83 -34.62
C TYR A 47 -2.68 -2.17 -34.21
N ASN A 48 -2.49 -2.81 -33.06
CA ASN A 48 -1.15 -3.04 -32.49
C ASN A 48 -0.60 -4.44 -32.73
N ALA A 49 -1.47 -5.44 -32.80
CA ALA A 49 -1.12 -6.87 -32.84
C ALA A 49 -0.11 -7.35 -31.77
N ASP A 50 0.12 -6.53 -30.74
CA ASP A 50 0.97 -6.80 -29.59
C ASP A 50 0.10 -7.06 -28.35
N LYS A 51 0.57 -7.98 -27.51
CA LYS A 51 -0.12 -8.52 -26.34
C LYS A 51 0.42 -7.93 -25.03
N GLN A 52 1.63 -7.38 -25.03
CA GLN A 52 2.30 -6.93 -23.80
C GLN A 52 1.70 -5.65 -23.22
N HIS A 53 1.17 -4.77 -24.07
CA HIS A 53 0.73 -3.43 -23.66
C HIS A 53 -0.77 -3.19 -23.88
N LEU A 54 -1.60 -4.19 -23.60
CA LEU A 54 -3.06 -4.10 -23.69
C LEU A 54 -3.74 -3.71 -22.36
N GLY A 55 -2.98 -3.19 -21.38
CA GLY A 55 -3.48 -2.85 -20.06
C GLY A 55 -3.98 -4.06 -19.26
N ILE A 56 -3.33 -5.22 -19.42
CA ILE A 56 -3.58 -6.44 -18.65
C ILE A 56 -2.66 -6.44 -17.43
N GLN A 57 -3.22 -6.51 -16.23
CA GLN A 57 -2.45 -6.46 -14.97
C GLN A 57 -1.78 -7.82 -14.65
N GLN A 58 -0.67 -7.79 -13.91
CA GLN A 58 -0.02 -9.02 -13.40
C GLN A 58 -1.01 -9.78 -12.52
N GLY A 59 -1.37 -11.01 -12.93
CA GLY A 59 -2.37 -11.86 -12.27
C GLY A 59 -3.66 -12.10 -13.08
N GLN A 60 -3.89 -11.35 -14.17
CA GLN A 60 -4.99 -11.61 -15.11
C GLN A 60 -4.57 -12.62 -16.19
N LYS A 61 -5.55 -13.34 -16.77
CA LYS A 61 -5.31 -14.27 -17.89
C LYS A 61 -4.68 -13.54 -19.07
N SER A 62 -3.76 -14.23 -19.77
CA SER A 62 -3.14 -13.71 -20.98
C SER A 62 -4.19 -13.45 -22.09
N PHE A 63 -3.86 -12.58 -23.05
CA PHE A 63 -4.77 -12.27 -24.16
C PHE A 63 -5.21 -13.53 -24.91
N ASP A 64 -4.28 -14.42 -25.26
CA ASP A 64 -4.60 -15.65 -25.99
C ASP A 64 -5.51 -16.59 -25.19
N GLU A 65 -5.27 -16.72 -23.88
CA GLU A 65 -6.07 -17.58 -23.01
C GLU A 65 -7.48 -17.03 -22.77
N PHE A 66 -7.61 -15.71 -22.67
CA PHE A 66 -8.87 -15.04 -22.40
C PHE A 66 -9.77 -14.95 -23.64
N TYR A 67 -9.24 -14.48 -24.77
CA TYR A 67 -10.01 -14.32 -26.01
C TYR A 67 -10.14 -15.62 -26.80
N PHE A 68 -9.17 -16.52 -26.72
CA PHE A 68 -9.18 -17.76 -27.49
C PHE A 68 -9.09 -19.00 -26.61
N ARG A 69 -10.07 -19.14 -25.70
CA ARG A 69 -10.13 -20.22 -24.71
C ARG A 69 -10.23 -21.61 -25.39
N GLN A 70 -11.01 -21.71 -26.46
CA GLN A 70 -11.26 -22.94 -27.20
C GLN A 70 -10.77 -22.82 -28.65
N SER A 71 -10.68 -23.95 -29.37
CA SER A 71 -10.26 -23.96 -30.78
C SER A 71 -11.28 -23.33 -31.73
N ASN A 72 -12.55 -23.26 -31.31
CA ASN A 72 -13.65 -22.59 -32.00
C ASN A 72 -13.91 -21.16 -31.47
N SER A 73 -12.95 -20.54 -30.77
CA SER A 73 -13.00 -19.14 -30.38
C SER A 73 -12.43 -18.27 -31.49
N TYR A 74 -13.18 -17.26 -31.94
CA TYR A 74 -12.77 -16.34 -32.99
C TYR A 74 -13.08 -14.88 -32.66
N ILE A 75 -12.23 -13.98 -33.15
CA ILE A 75 -12.51 -12.56 -33.29
C ILE A 75 -12.46 -12.25 -34.77
N LEU A 76 -13.48 -11.58 -35.31
CA LEU A 76 -13.48 -11.12 -36.69
C LEU A 76 -13.53 -9.60 -36.75
N TYR A 77 -12.77 -9.05 -37.69
CA TYR A 77 -12.77 -7.62 -37.99
C TYR A 77 -13.26 -7.43 -39.42
N GLU A 78 -14.38 -6.75 -39.59
CA GLU A 78 -14.89 -6.37 -40.90
C GLU A 78 -14.42 -4.95 -41.23
N VAL A 79 -13.73 -4.81 -42.36
CA VAL A 79 -13.16 -3.53 -42.81
C VAL A 79 -13.81 -3.13 -44.12
N ILE A 80 -14.34 -1.91 -44.17
CA ILE A 80 -14.87 -1.31 -45.39
C ILE A 80 -13.72 -0.68 -46.18
N ARG A 81 -13.71 -0.91 -47.48
CA ARG A 81 -12.84 -0.29 -48.47
C ARG A 81 -13.67 0.26 -49.63
N ASP A 82 -13.01 0.96 -50.56
CA ASP A 82 -13.72 1.65 -51.64
C ASP A 82 -14.47 0.68 -52.59
N ASN A 83 -14.01 -0.57 -52.72
CA ASN A 83 -14.61 -1.60 -53.58
C ASN A 83 -15.22 -2.78 -52.77
N GLY A 84 -15.90 -2.50 -51.65
CA GLY A 84 -16.59 -3.50 -50.82
C GLY A 84 -15.97 -3.68 -49.43
N ALA A 85 -16.21 -4.81 -48.77
CA ALA A 85 -15.66 -5.11 -47.45
C ALA A 85 -14.84 -6.40 -47.49
N TYR A 86 -13.86 -6.50 -46.59
CA TYR A 86 -13.13 -7.73 -46.33
C TYR A 86 -13.14 -8.05 -44.84
N THR A 87 -13.00 -9.33 -44.52
CA THR A 87 -13.04 -9.83 -43.15
C THR A 87 -11.68 -10.38 -42.75
N ILE A 88 -11.21 -9.99 -41.57
CA ILE A 88 -10.03 -10.56 -40.95
C ILE A 88 -10.49 -11.52 -39.87
N LEU A 89 -10.27 -12.81 -40.08
CA LEU A 89 -10.53 -13.84 -39.09
C LEU A 89 -9.31 -14.04 -38.21
N VAL A 90 -9.47 -13.90 -36.90
CA VAL A 90 -8.46 -14.16 -35.90
C VAL A 90 -8.88 -15.38 -35.07
N GLY A 91 -8.02 -16.39 -35.01
CA GLY A 91 -8.25 -17.60 -34.24
C GLY A 91 -6.97 -18.14 -33.63
N ARG A 92 -7.09 -19.14 -32.76
CA ARG A 92 -5.96 -19.76 -32.06
C ARG A 92 -5.35 -20.89 -32.88
N TYR A 93 -4.04 -20.78 -33.11
CA TYR A 93 -3.24 -21.84 -33.71
C TYR A 93 -1.97 -22.03 -32.88
N GLN A 94 -1.66 -23.28 -32.50
CA GLN A 94 -0.50 -23.62 -31.65
C GLN A 94 -0.35 -22.71 -30.40
N GLY A 95 -1.47 -22.33 -29.78
CA GLY A 95 -1.46 -21.51 -28.56
C GLY A 95 -1.31 -20.00 -28.77
N ARG A 96 -1.25 -19.51 -30.02
CA ARG A 96 -1.12 -18.07 -30.33
C ARG A 96 -2.23 -17.62 -31.30
N ALA A 97 -2.61 -16.34 -31.22
CA ALA A 97 -3.44 -15.69 -32.22
C ALA A 97 -2.79 -15.75 -33.62
N SER A 98 -3.60 -16.09 -34.62
CA SER A 98 -3.24 -16.15 -36.04
C SER A 98 -4.34 -15.50 -36.88
N TRP A 99 -3.96 -14.92 -38.02
CA TRP A 99 -4.85 -14.12 -38.87
C TRP A 99 -5.06 -14.78 -40.25
N ARG A 100 -6.25 -14.60 -40.81
CA ARG A 100 -6.56 -14.86 -42.21
C ARG A 100 -7.43 -13.75 -42.76
N PHE A 101 -7.13 -13.31 -43.98
CA PHE A 101 -7.91 -12.30 -44.69
C PHE A 101 -8.85 -13.01 -45.67
N ILE A 102 -10.12 -12.65 -45.63
CA ILE A 102 -11.18 -13.15 -46.51
C ILE A 102 -11.71 -11.95 -47.27
N ASP A 103 -11.66 -12.00 -48.61
CA ASP A 103 -11.97 -10.88 -49.50
C ASP A 103 -13.49 -10.67 -49.69
N ALA A 104 -14.26 -10.76 -48.61
CA ALA A 104 -15.72 -10.63 -48.57
C ALA A 104 -16.21 -10.10 -47.20
N PRO A 105 -17.41 -9.47 -47.14
CA PRO A 105 -18.08 -9.12 -45.90
C PRO A 105 -18.42 -10.37 -45.08
N TYR A 106 -18.44 -10.25 -43.76
CA TYR A 106 -18.63 -11.40 -42.88
C TYR A 106 -20.05 -11.96 -43.03
N GLN A 107 -20.15 -13.28 -43.20
CA GLN A 107 -21.40 -14.02 -43.17
C GLN A 107 -21.38 -15.04 -42.05
N ARG A 108 -22.47 -15.10 -41.29
CA ARG A 108 -22.58 -15.91 -40.08
C ARG A 108 -22.46 -17.41 -40.38
N GLU A 109 -22.95 -17.81 -41.54
CA GLU A 109 -23.03 -19.18 -42.04
C GLU A 109 -21.65 -19.82 -42.24
N TRP A 110 -20.59 -19.02 -42.39
CA TRP A 110 -19.22 -19.50 -42.55
C TRP A 110 -18.72 -20.25 -41.32
N LEU A 111 -19.11 -19.80 -40.13
CA LEU A 111 -18.56 -20.26 -38.85
C LEU A 111 -19.59 -20.96 -37.96
N ILE A 112 -20.86 -20.60 -38.11
CA ILE A 112 -21.97 -21.16 -37.33
C ILE A 112 -22.81 -22.04 -38.25
N ASP A 113 -23.02 -23.29 -37.85
CA ASP A 113 -23.92 -24.21 -38.55
C ASP A 113 -25.40 -24.04 -38.16
N ASP A 114 -26.27 -24.77 -38.85
CA ASP A 114 -27.72 -24.73 -38.64
C ASP A 114 -28.11 -25.19 -37.21
N ASP A 115 -27.28 -26.02 -36.58
CA ASP A 115 -27.41 -26.50 -35.20
C ASP A 115 -26.86 -25.50 -34.16
N LYS A 116 -26.45 -24.30 -34.60
CA LYS A 116 -25.83 -23.23 -33.81
C LYS A 116 -24.50 -23.61 -33.15
N GLN A 117 -23.82 -24.64 -33.65
CA GLN A 117 -22.47 -25.00 -33.26
C GLN A 117 -21.44 -24.18 -34.05
N VAL A 118 -20.35 -23.82 -33.38
CA VAL A 118 -19.24 -23.08 -33.99
C VAL A 118 -18.19 -24.06 -34.49
N LEU A 119 -17.91 -24.02 -35.78
CA LEU A 119 -16.90 -24.85 -36.42
C LEU A 119 -15.49 -24.50 -35.93
N SER A 120 -14.68 -25.52 -35.64
CA SER A 120 -13.25 -25.36 -35.28
C SER A 120 -12.31 -25.66 -36.45
N ASP A 121 -12.78 -26.40 -37.46
CA ASP A 121 -11.98 -26.88 -38.58
C ASP A 121 -12.00 -25.89 -39.75
N TRP A 122 -10.82 -25.38 -40.11
CA TRP A 122 -10.64 -24.44 -41.21
C TRP A 122 -11.06 -25.01 -42.56
N VAL A 123 -10.89 -26.32 -42.80
CA VAL A 123 -11.25 -26.93 -44.09
C VAL A 123 -12.75 -26.80 -44.33
N LYS A 124 -13.56 -27.12 -43.31
CA LYS A 124 -15.02 -26.96 -43.33
C LYS A 124 -15.44 -25.50 -43.47
N ILE A 125 -14.75 -24.58 -42.79
CA ILE A 125 -15.01 -23.14 -42.92
C ILE A 125 -14.73 -22.68 -44.35
N ARG A 126 -13.64 -23.15 -44.98
CA ARG A 126 -13.28 -22.77 -46.36
C ARG A 126 -14.28 -23.32 -47.38
N GLU A 127 -14.86 -24.50 -47.17
CA GLU A 127 -15.91 -25.06 -48.04
C GLU A 127 -17.20 -24.23 -48.04
N ARG A 128 -17.49 -23.54 -46.93
CA ARG A 128 -18.67 -22.66 -46.79
C ARG A 128 -18.48 -21.25 -47.33
N ILE A 129 -17.23 -20.83 -47.54
CA ILE A 129 -16.90 -19.56 -48.19
C ILE A 129 -16.97 -19.80 -49.70
N ASP A 130 -17.66 -18.90 -50.41
CA ASP A 130 -17.81 -18.99 -51.87
C ASP A 130 -16.45 -19.15 -52.58
N LYS A 131 -16.41 -19.98 -53.61
CA LYS A 131 -15.17 -20.36 -54.32
C LYS A 131 -14.52 -19.16 -55.00
N ASP A 132 -15.32 -18.18 -55.39
CA ASP A 132 -14.88 -16.95 -56.03
C ASP A 132 -14.27 -15.94 -55.04
N VAL A 133 -14.42 -16.17 -53.73
CA VAL A 133 -13.83 -15.32 -52.68
C VAL A 133 -12.37 -15.71 -52.43
N ALA A 134 -11.48 -14.73 -52.63
CA ALA A 134 -10.06 -14.86 -52.33
C ALA A 134 -9.84 -14.93 -50.80
N VAL A 135 -9.02 -15.88 -50.36
CA VAL A 135 -8.66 -16.05 -48.95
C VAL A 135 -7.15 -16.18 -48.83
N SER A 136 -6.56 -15.48 -47.86
CA SER A 136 -5.11 -15.49 -47.65
C SER A 136 -4.61 -16.78 -47.02
N ALA A 137 -3.30 -17.01 -47.15
CA ALA A 137 -2.61 -17.96 -46.27
C ALA A 137 -2.70 -17.51 -44.80
N ARG A 138 -2.46 -18.45 -43.88
CA ARG A 138 -2.40 -18.15 -42.44
C ARG A 138 -1.20 -17.26 -42.15
N ILE A 139 -1.43 -16.19 -41.40
CA ILE A 139 -0.39 -15.28 -40.92
C ILE A 139 -0.23 -15.50 -39.41
N GLU A 140 0.99 -15.79 -38.98
CA GLU A 140 1.31 -16.10 -37.57
C GLU A 140 2.07 -14.95 -36.88
N SER A 141 2.73 -14.10 -37.67
CA SER A 141 3.48 -12.95 -37.15
C SER A 141 2.60 -11.71 -37.08
N GLY A 142 2.49 -11.14 -35.87
CA GLY A 142 1.82 -9.85 -35.67
C GLY A 142 2.51 -8.70 -36.40
N VAL A 143 3.82 -8.81 -36.68
CA VAL A 143 4.57 -7.83 -37.49
C VAL A 143 4.09 -7.89 -38.94
N MET A 144 4.00 -9.08 -39.52
CA MET A 144 3.50 -9.27 -40.89
C MET A 144 2.05 -8.80 -41.03
N PHE A 145 1.21 -9.07 -40.03
CA PHE A 145 -0.16 -8.55 -40.00
C PHE A 145 -0.18 -7.01 -40.00
N LYS A 146 0.67 -6.36 -39.19
CA LYS A 146 0.82 -4.90 -39.17
C LYS A 146 1.29 -4.34 -40.50
N ASP A 147 2.30 -4.96 -41.12
CA ASP A 147 2.81 -4.57 -42.44
C ASP A 147 1.71 -4.62 -43.50
N ILE A 148 0.79 -5.57 -43.41
CA ILE A 148 -0.35 -5.70 -44.33
C ILE A 148 -1.39 -4.60 -44.08
N ILE A 149 -1.85 -4.40 -42.83
CA ILE A 149 -2.91 -3.42 -42.54
C ILE A 149 -2.45 -1.96 -42.73
N PHE A 150 -1.16 -1.66 -42.53
CA PHE A 150 -0.59 -0.33 -42.74
C PHE A 150 0.10 -0.16 -44.09
N GLY A 151 -0.02 -1.15 -44.99
CA GLY A 151 0.41 -1.03 -46.38
C GLY A 151 1.92 -1.00 -46.59
N ASN A 152 2.71 -1.48 -45.63
CA ASN A 152 4.17 -1.63 -45.71
C ASN A 152 4.57 -3.05 -46.17
N THR A 153 3.85 -3.60 -47.15
CA THR A 153 4.10 -4.94 -47.68
C THR A 153 4.60 -4.88 -49.11
N HIS A 154 5.63 -5.67 -49.40
CA HIS A 154 6.21 -5.79 -50.75
C HIS A 154 5.47 -6.83 -51.61
N ASP A 155 4.53 -7.59 -51.04
CA ASP A 155 3.74 -8.59 -51.75
C ASP A 155 2.40 -8.01 -52.21
N HIS A 156 2.26 -7.84 -53.53
CA HIS A 156 1.05 -7.32 -54.17
C HIS A 156 -0.23 -8.07 -53.80
N LYS A 157 -0.15 -9.34 -53.37
CA LYS A 157 -1.32 -10.13 -52.95
C LYS A 157 -2.04 -9.50 -51.75
N TYR A 158 -1.30 -8.90 -50.84
CA TYR A 158 -1.84 -8.34 -49.59
C TYR A 158 -2.12 -6.84 -49.65
N ALA A 159 -1.63 -6.14 -50.68
CA ALA A 159 -1.83 -4.70 -50.85
C ALA A 159 -3.31 -4.27 -50.83
N ARG A 160 -4.23 -5.16 -51.23
CA ARG A 160 -5.68 -4.92 -51.20
C ARG A 160 -6.29 -4.82 -49.79
N TYR A 161 -5.58 -5.29 -48.76
CA TYR A 161 -6.04 -5.32 -47.36
C TYR A 161 -5.44 -4.19 -46.50
N ALA A 162 -4.73 -3.23 -47.12
CA ALA A 162 -4.18 -2.09 -46.42
C ALA A 162 -5.26 -1.04 -46.13
N LEU A 163 -5.39 -0.63 -44.87
CA LEU A 163 -6.20 0.49 -44.39
C LEU A 163 -5.56 1.83 -44.75
N VAL A 164 -4.27 1.96 -44.46
CA VAL A 164 -3.43 3.14 -44.72
C VAL A 164 -2.21 2.65 -45.52
N GLN A 165 -1.61 3.52 -46.32
CA GLN A 165 -0.34 3.23 -47.00
C GLN A 165 0.74 4.11 -46.36
N SER A 166 1.56 3.55 -45.49
CA SER A 166 2.69 4.24 -44.87
C SER A 166 3.88 3.30 -44.67
N SER A 167 5.05 3.70 -45.19
CA SER A 167 6.31 2.99 -44.99
C SER A 167 6.81 3.07 -43.54
N HIS A 168 6.42 4.11 -42.79
CA HIS A 168 6.88 4.39 -41.43
C HIS A 168 5.76 4.28 -40.38
N TYR A 169 4.88 3.29 -40.52
CA TYR A 169 3.72 3.13 -39.65
C TYR A 169 4.06 2.83 -38.17
N GLN A 170 5.31 2.53 -37.80
CA GLN A 170 5.66 2.04 -36.45
C GLN A 170 5.20 2.96 -35.31
N ASN A 171 5.13 4.27 -35.57
CA ASN A 171 4.68 5.27 -34.60
C ASN A 171 3.14 5.30 -34.47
N ILE A 172 2.39 4.90 -35.50
CA ILE A 172 0.92 4.93 -35.51
C ILE A 172 0.32 4.00 -34.43
N PRO A 173 0.68 2.70 -34.33
CA PRO A 173 0.21 1.83 -33.25
C PRO A 173 0.57 2.33 -31.86
N ARG A 174 1.79 2.88 -31.68
CA ARG A 174 2.24 3.41 -30.38
C ARG A 174 1.42 4.63 -29.96
N SER A 175 1.14 5.54 -30.88
CA SER A 175 0.30 6.71 -30.64
C SER A 175 -1.13 6.30 -30.26
N ILE A 176 -1.75 5.39 -31.02
CA ILE A 176 -3.08 4.86 -30.68
C ILE A 176 -3.06 4.21 -29.29
N GLN A 177 -2.07 3.36 -29.02
CA GLN A 177 -1.93 2.69 -27.73
C GLN A 177 -1.81 3.68 -26.56
N ASN A 178 -0.97 4.70 -26.68
CA ASN A 178 -0.79 5.71 -25.64
C ASN A 178 -2.05 6.53 -25.39
N VAL A 179 -2.81 6.85 -26.44
CA VAL A 179 -4.10 7.56 -26.33
C VAL A 179 -5.13 6.74 -25.58
N PHE A 180 -5.20 5.44 -25.84
CA PHE A 180 -6.17 4.57 -25.17
C PHE A 180 -5.76 4.19 -23.74
N LEU A 181 -4.46 4.19 -23.40
CA LEU A 181 -3.97 3.85 -22.07
C LEU A 181 -3.88 5.05 -21.12
N ASN A 182 -3.61 6.26 -21.64
CA ASN A 182 -3.52 7.48 -20.82
C ASN A 182 -4.86 8.21 -20.77
N THR A 183 -5.44 8.27 -19.58
CA THR A 183 -6.78 8.83 -19.29
C THR A 183 -6.88 10.36 -19.41
N LYS A 184 -5.79 11.06 -19.74
CA LYS A 184 -5.76 12.53 -19.87
C LYS A 184 -5.05 12.94 -21.16
N LEU A 185 -5.72 12.82 -22.31
CA LEU A 185 -5.18 13.39 -23.55
C LEU A 185 -6.27 14.14 -24.32
N ASP A 186 -5.92 15.37 -24.70
CA ASP A 186 -6.74 16.31 -25.45
C ASP A 186 -6.84 15.87 -26.92
N ALA A 187 -8.01 16.02 -27.55
CA ALA A 187 -8.26 15.48 -28.90
C ALA A 187 -7.34 16.09 -29.97
N ASP A 188 -6.89 17.33 -29.74
CA ASP A 188 -5.96 18.04 -30.63
C ASP A 188 -4.53 17.51 -30.53
N PHE A 189 -4.10 17.05 -29.35
CA PHE A 189 -2.80 16.39 -29.17
C PHE A 189 -2.75 15.06 -29.95
N VAL A 190 -3.85 14.30 -29.93
CA VAL A 190 -3.98 13.04 -30.66
C VAL A 190 -3.92 13.26 -32.17
N LYS A 191 -4.68 14.24 -32.68
CA LYS A 191 -4.66 14.59 -34.12
C LYS A 191 -3.27 15.03 -34.56
N ASN A 192 -2.61 15.91 -33.81
CA ASN A 192 -1.28 16.42 -34.16
C ASN A 192 -0.23 15.30 -34.13
N THR A 193 -0.25 14.42 -33.12
CA THR A 193 0.68 13.29 -33.04
C THR A 193 0.48 12.29 -34.19
N ILE A 194 -0.77 12.02 -34.59
CA ILE A 194 -1.07 11.10 -35.70
C ILE A 194 -0.68 11.73 -37.06
N ILE A 195 -0.97 13.01 -37.28
CA ILE A 195 -0.58 13.72 -38.51
C ILE A 195 0.94 13.82 -38.62
N GLN A 196 1.62 14.20 -37.53
CA GLN A 196 3.08 14.36 -37.49
C GLN A 196 3.83 13.02 -37.56
N SER A 197 3.23 11.91 -37.11
CA SER A 197 3.82 10.57 -37.29
C SER A 197 3.68 10.00 -38.71
N MET A 198 2.92 10.67 -39.58
CA MET A 198 2.81 10.34 -41.01
C MET A 198 3.71 11.19 -41.91
N THR A 199 4.37 12.22 -41.39
CA THR A 199 5.25 13.15 -42.12
C THR A 199 6.66 13.13 -41.54
N ASP A 200 7.71 13.18 -42.39
CA ASP A 200 9.14 13.15 -42.01
C ASP A 200 9.64 14.43 -41.30
N GLU A 201 8.85 15.05 -40.42
CA GLU A 201 9.28 16.19 -39.62
C GLU A 201 9.77 15.71 -38.24
N ASP A 202 11.10 15.68 -38.05
CA ASP A 202 11.72 15.49 -36.73
C ASP A 202 11.17 16.51 -35.74
N LEU A 203 10.73 16.04 -34.57
CA LEU A 203 10.11 16.86 -33.54
C LEU A 203 11.10 17.95 -33.07
N PRO A 204 10.80 19.25 -33.24
CA PRO A 204 11.44 20.25 -32.38
C PRO A 204 10.92 19.99 -30.97
N ILE A 205 11.83 19.76 -30.03
CA ILE A 205 11.50 19.64 -28.61
C ILE A 205 10.64 20.86 -28.24
N ASP A 206 9.37 20.63 -27.89
CA ASP A 206 8.50 21.71 -27.46
C ASP A 206 8.93 22.15 -26.06
N LEU A 207 9.86 23.09 -26.05
CA LEU A 207 10.40 23.70 -24.84
C LEU A 207 9.29 24.31 -23.97
N GLN A 208 8.10 24.64 -24.50
CA GLN A 208 7.01 25.13 -23.65
C GLN A 208 6.37 24.02 -22.81
N THR A 209 6.18 22.84 -23.37
CA THR A 209 5.66 21.69 -22.63
C THR A 209 6.65 21.23 -21.56
N TYR A 210 7.94 21.14 -21.91
CA TYR A 210 8.98 20.81 -20.93
C TYR A 210 9.18 21.93 -19.90
N ARG A 211 9.07 23.20 -20.28
CA ARG A 211 9.12 24.32 -19.33
C ARG A 211 8.00 24.24 -18.31
N ARG A 212 6.77 23.88 -18.69
CA ARG A 212 5.68 23.65 -17.72
C ARG A 212 6.01 22.49 -16.78
N LEU A 213 6.47 21.36 -17.30
CA LEU A 213 6.83 20.20 -16.47
C LEU A 213 8.01 20.49 -15.52
N VAL A 214 9.00 21.27 -15.95
CA VAL A 214 10.15 21.67 -15.12
C VAL A 214 9.76 22.76 -14.12
N THR A 215 8.85 23.66 -14.47
CA THR A 215 8.35 24.69 -13.52
C THR A 215 7.57 24.02 -12.39
N ASP A 216 6.74 23.01 -12.70
CA ASP A 216 6.06 22.22 -11.68
C ASP A 216 7.06 21.40 -10.85
N PHE A 217 8.11 20.85 -11.47
CA PHE A 217 9.17 20.15 -10.74
C PHE A 217 9.95 21.06 -9.77
N GLU A 218 10.30 22.28 -10.17
CA GLU A 218 10.93 23.26 -9.28
C GLU A 218 10.02 23.60 -8.10
N ARG A 219 8.72 23.80 -8.37
CA ARG A 219 7.72 24.03 -7.31
C ARG A 219 7.60 22.83 -6.37
N GLU A 220 7.47 21.62 -6.92
CA GLU A 220 7.38 20.38 -6.14
C GLU A 220 8.66 20.14 -5.32
N TYR A 221 9.82 20.43 -5.89
CA TYR A 221 11.10 20.34 -5.20
C TYR A 221 11.19 21.35 -4.06
N ASP A 222 10.81 22.61 -4.29
CA ASP A 222 10.79 23.64 -3.24
C ASP A 222 9.78 23.33 -2.13
N GLU A 223 8.62 22.77 -2.48
CA GLU A 223 7.61 22.28 -1.53
C GLU A 223 8.16 21.12 -0.68
N ILE A 224 8.88 20.17 -1.28
CA ILE A 224 9.53 19.07 -0.55
C ILE A 224 10.69 19.61 0.29
N ASP A 225 11.52 20.49 -0.25
CA ASP A 225 12.67 21.06 0.44
C ASP A 225 12.23 21.88 1.65
N CYS A 226 11.12 22.63 1.58
CA CYS A 226 10.61 23.37 2.74
C CYS A 226 10.15 22.44 3.89
N TRP A 227 9.81 21.18 3.62
CA TRP A 227 9.55 20.16 4.65
C TRP A 227 10.83 19.69 5.37
N PHE A 228 11.99 19.76 4.72
CA PHE A 228 13.30 19.35 5.25
C PHE A 228 14.21 20.53 5.65
N ARG A 229 13.84 21.78 5.32
CA ARG A 229 14.58 22.97 5.74
C ARG A 229 14.55 23.14 7.26
N GLN A 230 15.75 23.14 7.84
CA GLN A 230 15.97 23.33 9.27
C GLN A 230 16.30 24.80 9.56
N THR A 231 15.67 25.38 10.58
CA THR A 231 15.99 26.73 11.05
C THR A 231 17.28 26.71 11.88
N ARG A 232 17.93 27.87 12.11
CA ARG A 232 19.16 27.97 12.92
C ARG A 232 19.03 27.37 14.33
N ASP A 233 17.81 27.31 14.87
CA ASP A 233 17.49 26.74 16.18
C ASP A 233 17.25 25.22 16.15
N GLY A 234 17.45 24.56 15.00
CA GLY A 234 17.29 23.12 14.84
C GLY A 234 15.84 22.65 14.60
N SER A 235 14.87 23.56 14.52
CA SER A 235 13.45 23.26 14.33
C SER A 235 13.02 23.25 12.85
N TYR A 236 12.02 22.43 12.52
CA TYR A 236 11.40 22.33 11.19
C TYR A 236 10.03 23.03 11.19
N PRO A 237 9.93 24.30 10.75
CA PRO A 237 8.74 25.13 10.96
C PRO A 237 7.51 24.58 10.21
N VAL A 238 7.68 24.13 8.96
CA VAL A 238 6.58 23.55 8.16
C VAL A 238 6.01 22.30 8.80
N ARG A 239 6.86 21.45 9.41
CA ARG A 239 6.40 20.25 10.14
C ARG A 239 5.62 20.60 11.39
N GLN A 240 6.05 21.63 12.12
CA GLN A 240 5.32 22.10 13.30
C GLN A 240 3.96 22.70 12.92
N HIS A 241 3.88 23.46 11.83
CA HIS A 241 2.60 23.95 11.31
C HIS A 241 1.69 22.80 10.85
N ALA A 242 2.23 21.82 10.13
CA ALA A 242 1.47 20.65 9.70
C ALA A 242 0.96 19.82 10.88
N LEU A 243 1.77 19.63 11.93
CA LEU A 243 1.36 18.98 13.17
C LEU A 243 0.24 19.77 13.87
N LYS A 244 0.36 21.10 13.95
CA LYS A 244 -0.68 21.95 14.53
C LYS A 244 -1.99 21.89 13.75
N ILE A 245 -1.92 21.85 12.42
CA ILE A 245 -3.11 21.66 11.56
C ILE A 245 -3.71 20.27 11.76
N ALA A 246 -2.89 19.23 11.85
CA ALA A 246 -3.37 17.88 12.12
C ALA A 246 -4.03 17.76 13.50
N GLU A 247 -3.47 18.40 14.53
CA GLU A 247 -4.08 18.50 15.86
C GLU A 247 -5.41 19.24 15.81
N GLN A 248 -5.47 20.41 15.15
CA GLN A 248 -6.71 21.15 14.95
C GLN A 248 -7.77 20.32 14.20
N GLY A 249 -7.36 19.57 13.18
CA GLY A 249 -8.25 18.66 12.46
C GLY A 249 -8.82 17.57 13.36
N ARG A 250 -8.01 16.99 14.25
CA ARG A 250 -8.48 16.04 15.27
C ARG A 250 -9.46 16.70 16.24
N THR A 251 -9.21 17.94 16.65
CA THR A 251 -10.13 18.70 17.51
C THR A 251 -11.46 18.94 16.80
N ILE A 252 -11.47 19.30 15.52
CA ILE A 252 -12.69 19.49 14.73
C ILE A 252 -13.49 18.18 14.67
N VAL A 253 -12.86 17.05 14.36
CA VAL A 253 -13.53 15.73 14.34
C VAL A 253 -14.11 15.38 15.71
N ALA A 254 -13.38 15.65 16.79
CA ALA A 254 -13.90 15.43 18.15
C ALA A 254 -15.08 16.34 18.48
N LEU A 255 -15.06 17.61 18.05
CA LEU A 255 -16.16 18.55 18.22
C LEU A 255 -17.40 18.14 17.39
N ASP A 256 -17.22 17.67 16.17
CA ASP A 256 -18.31 17.14 15.34
C ASP A 256 -18.97 15.92 15.99
N GLN A 257 -18.15 15.02 16.57
CA GLN A 257 -18.68 13.88 17.32
C GLN A 257 -19.48 14.36 18.55
N GLN A 258 -18.94 15.31 19.33
CA GLN A 258 -19.66 15.89 20.47
C GLN A 258 -20.97 16.56 20.05
N LEU A 259 -20.99 17.26 18.91
CA LEU A 259 -22.19 17.89 18.38
C LEU A 259 -23.23 16.85 17.98
N SER A 260 -22.80 15.75 17.35
CA SER A 260 -23.68 14.62 17.03
C SER A 260 -24.25 13.97 18.28
N ASP A 261 -23.43 13.75 19.30
CA ASP A 261 -23.86 13.15 20.58
C ASP A 261 -24.89 14.03 21.28
N VAL A 262 -24.64 15.35 21.38
CA VAL A 262 -25.59 16.32 21.93
C VAL A 262 -26.88 16.35 21.11
N TRP A 263 -26.79 16.27 19.78
CA TRP A 263 -27.97 16.22 18.93
C TRP A 263 -28.79 14.95 19.15
N HIS A 264 -28.16 13.79 19.31
CA HIS A 264 -28.83 12.55 19.68
C HIS A 264 -29.51 12.64 21.05
N MET A 265 -28.82 13.22 22.04
CA MET A 265 -29.40 13.45 23.38
C MET A 265 -30.62 14.38 23.32
N LEU A 266 -30.55 15.45 22.54
CA LEU A 266 -31.65 16.38 22.34
C LEU A 266 -32.83 15.68 21.66
N ASN A 267 -32.58 14.93 20.58
CA ASN A 267 -33.64 14.20 19.88
C ASN A 267 -34.30 13.15 20.79
N HIS A 268 -33.53 12.47 21.64
CA HIS A 268 -34.07 11.56 22.64
C HIS A 268 -34.94 12.30 23.67
N ALA A 269 -34.47 13.44 24.18
CA ALA A 269 -35.24 14.25 25.13
C ALA A 269 -36.56 14.75 24.52
N VAL A 270 -36.54 15.23 23.27
CA VAL A 270 -37.73 15.65 22.54
C VAL A 270 -38.69 14.47 22.35
N ALA A 271 -38.22 13.32 21.86
CA ALA A 271 -39.06 12.15 21.66
C ALA A 271 -39.63 11.59 22.97
N TYR A 272 -38.88 11.69 24.07
CA TYR A 272 -39.36 11.35 25.41
C TYR A 272 -40.48 12.31 25.83
N SER A 273 -40.25 13.63 25.73
CA SER A 273 -41.26 14.64 26.05
C SER A 273 -42.53 14.50 25.19
N GLU A 274 -42.41 14.28 23.89
CA GLU A 274 -43.55 14.07 22.98
C GLU A 274 -44.44 12.88 23.40
N LYS A 275 -43.84 11.81 23.95
CA LYS A 275 -44.59 10.67 24.47
C LYS A 275 -45.23 10.94 25.82
N HIS A 276 -44.60 11.77 26.66
CA HIS A 276 -45.05 12.05 28.02
C HIS A 276 -46.07 13.19 28.11
N ILE A 277 -46.04 14.16 27.19
CA ILE A 277 -47.02 15.26 27.15
C ILE A 277 -48.47 14.74 27.16
N PRO A 278 -48.88 13.79 26.30
CA PRO A 278 -50.25 13.29 26.31
C PRO A 278 -50.63 12.57 27.62
N LEU A 279 -49.66 11.89 28.26
CA LEU A 279 -49.90 11.21 29.53
C LEU A 279 -50.16 12.23 30.65
N LEU A 280 -49.36 13.30 30.69
CA LEU A 280 -49.54 14.40 31.64
C LEU A 280 -50.82 15.19 31.37
N GLU A 281 -51.23 15.35 30.11
CA GLU A 281 -52.53 15.95 29.76
C GLU A 281 -53.71 15.10 30.26
N ILE A 282 -53.62 13.77 30.17
CA ILE A 282 -54.63 12.86 30.73
C ILE A 282 -54.65 12.97 32.26
N GLU A 283 -53.49 12.91 32.93
CA GLU A 283 -53.40 13.06 34.39
C GLU A 283 -53.95 14.43 34.84
N ALA A 284 -53.65 15.51 34.11
CA ALA A 284 -54.18 16.84 34.40
C ALA A 284 -55.70 16.88 34.27
N ALA A 285 -56.26 16.26 33.23
CA ALA A 285 -57.71 16.18 33.04
C ALA A 285 -58.41 15.35 34.13
N GLU A 286 -57.79 14.26 34.60
CA GLU A 286 -58.29 13.48 35.74
C GLU A 286 -58.30 14.30 37.02
N VAL A 287 -57.21 15.03 37.30
CA VAL A 287 -57.11 15.90 38.47
C VAL A 287 -58.13 17.05 38.39
N GLU A 288 -58.33 17.67 37.22
CA GLU A 288 -59.36 18.69 37.04
C GLU A 288 -60.77 18.15 37.29
N ALA A 289 -61.08 16.94 36.81
CA ALA A 289 -62.36 16.28 37.05
C ALA A 289 -62.58 15.97 38.55
N ASP A 290 -61.54 15.52 39.25
CA ASP A 290 -61.59 15.29 40.70
C ASP A 290 -61.77 16.60 41.48
N ILE A 291 -61.10 17.69 41.09
CA ILE A 291 -61.29 19.02 41.68
C ILE A 291 -62.73 19.48 41.47
N GLU A 292 -63.29 19.33 40.27
CA GLU A 292 -64.67 19.74 39.98
C GLU A 292 -65.68 18.92 40.80
N LYS A 293 -65.42 17.63 40.99
CA LYS A 293 -66.22 16.75 41.85
C LYS A 293 -66.20 17.20 43.31
N GLU A 294 -65.03 17.50 43.88
CA GLU A 294 -64.92 18.01 45.25
C GLU A 294 -65.55 19.41 45.40
N HIS A 295 -65.42 20.28 44.39
CA HIS A 295 -66.08 21.58 44.40
C HIS A 295 -67.61 21.44 44.36
N ASN A 296 -68.15 20.48 43.60
CA ASN A 296 -69.58 20.19 43.59
C ASN A 296 -70.05 19.63 44.94
N ARG A 297 -69.25 18.77 45.57
CA ARG A 297 -69.52 18.26 46.92
C ARG A 297 -69.51 19.37 47.97
N GLU A 298 -68.58 20.30 47.88
CA GLU A 298 -68.55 21.49 48.75
C GLU A 298 -69.84 22.32 48.59
N LYS A 299 -70.29 22.54 47.35
CA LYS A 299 -71.56 23.25 47.07
C LYS A 299 -72.76 22.53 47.67
N GLU A 300 -72.84 21.20 47.52
CA GLU A 300 -73.91 20.38 48.09
C GLU A 300 -73.93 20.46 49.62
N LEU A 301 -72.77 20.29 50.27
CA LEU A 301 -72.64 20.39 51.73
C LEU A 301 -72.98 21.79 52.24
N THR A 302 -72.58 22.83 51.52
CA THR A 302 -72.93 24.22 51.87
C THR A 302 -74.44 24.44 51.78
N ALA A 303 -75.08 23.91 50.73
CA ALA A 303 -76.53 23.99 50.57
C ALA A 303 -77.31 23.18 51.62
N GLU A 304 -76.81 22.02 52.03
CA GLU A 304 -77.37 21.25 53.15
C GLU A 304 -77.21 21.99 54.48
N TYR A 305 -76.03 22.53 54.75
CA TYR A 305 -75.77 23.34 55.94
C TYR A 305 -76.69 24.56 56.03
N ASP A 306 -76.87 25.31 54.93
CA ASP A 306 -77.74 26.48 54.90
C ASP A 306 -79.21 26.08 55.14
N LYS A 307 -79.67 24.95 54.59
CA LYS A 307 -81.02 24.42 54.87
C LYS A 307 -81.21 24.06 56.34
N GLU A 308 -80.26 23.36 56.95
CA GLU A 308 -80.33 23.00 58.38
C GLU A 308 -80.29 24.23 59.28
N LYS A 309 -79.42 25.19 58.96
CA LYS A 309 -79.31 26.47 59.65
C LYS A 309 -80.61 27.27 59.58
N ASP A 310 -81.25 27.34 58.41
CA ASP A 310 -82.52 28.03 58.24
C ASP A 310 -83.66 27.34 59.01
N ALA A 311 -83.71 26.02 59.01
CA ALA A 311 -84.67 25.24 59.81
C ALA A 311 -84.50 25.47 61.32
N LEU A 312 -83.25 25.41 61.83
CA LEU A 312 -82.95 25.68 63.23
C LEU A 312 -83.27 27.12 63.63
N ASN A 313 -83.01 28.10 62.75
CA ASN A 313 -83.39 29.49 62.99
C ASN A 313 -84.91 29.67 63.06
N GLN A 314 -85.68 28.95 62.23
CA GLN A 314 -87.13 28.95 62.27
C GLN A 314 -87.65 28.37 63.59
N ASP A 315 -87.10 27.24 64.05
CA ASP A 315 -87.43 26.62 65.34
C ASP A 315 -87.07 27.53 66.53
N LEU A 316 -85.92 28.18 66.48
CA LEU A 316 -85.47 29.13 67.50
C LEU A 316 -86.39 30.36 67.54
N GLY A 317 -86.89 30.81 66.39
CA GLY A 317 -87.94 31.82 66.28
C GLY A 317 -89.25 31.38 66.95
N ALA A 318 -89.70 30.14 66.69
CA ALA A 318 -90.91 29.58 67.29
C ALA A 318 -90.80 29.44 68.82
N GLN A 319 -89.66 28.99 69.34
CA GLN A 319 -89.42 28.87 70.79
C GLN A 319 -89.34 30.24 71.47
N LYS A 320 -88.72 31.25 70.83
CA LYS A 320 -88.77 32.65 71.32
C LYS A 320 -90.19 33.19 71.38
N GLY A 321 -91.05 32.81 70.43
CA GLY A 321 -92.49 33.11 70.45
C GLY A 321 -93.18 32.54 71.69
N LYS A 322 -93.01 31.24 71.95
CA LYS A 322 -93.58 30.56 73.14
C LYS A 322 -93.08 31.14 74.47
N LEU A 323 -91.81 31.50 74.56
CA LEU A 323 -91.26 32.15 75.75
C LEU A 323 -91.91 33.52 76.02
N LYS A 324 -92.30 34.24 74.97
CA LYS A 324 -93.01 35.52 75.09
C LYS A 324 -94.45 35.32 75.61
N GLU A 325 -95.12 34.26 75.17
CA GLU A 325 -96.45 33.87 75.68
C GLU A 325 -96.40 33.44 77.16
N ILE A 326 -95.41 32.63 77.55
CA ILE A 326 -95.21 32.20 78.94
C ILE A 326 -94.92 33.41 79.85
N ALA A 327 -94.14 34.38 79.38
CA ALA A 327 -93.89 35.62 80.11
C ALA A 327 -95.17 36.45 80.30
N GLN A 328 -96.07 36.48 79.31
CA GLN A 328 -97.38 37.13 79.43
C GLN A 328 -98.32 36.39 80.40
N ALA A 329 -98.36 35.06 80.36
CA ALA A 329 -99.16 34.24 81.26
C ALA A 329 -98.72 34.38 82.74
N ARG A 330 -97.41 34.42 83.00
CA ARG A 330 -96.89 34.67 84.37
C ARG A 330 -97.28 36.05 84.90
N LYS A 331 -97.35 37.06 84.03
CA LYS A 331 -97.80 38.40 84.43
C LYS A 331 -99.29 38.38 84.81
N TYR A 332 -100.11 37.65 84.05
CA TYR A 332 -101.54 37.46 84.35
C TYR A 332 -101.80 36.71 85.69
N PHE A 333 -101.08 35.62 85.98
CA PHE A 333 -101.29 34.86 87.22
C PHE A 333 -100.78 35.58 88.48
N ALA A 334 -99.80 36.47 88.36
CA ALA A 334 -99.36 37.32 89.46
C ALA A 334 -100.41 38.40 89.82
N ASP A 335 -101.22 38.83 88.85
CA ASP A 335 -102.27 39.83 89.06
C ASP A 335 -103.52 39.24 89.76
N GLU A 336 -103.65 37.90 89.91
CA GLU A 336 -104.85 37.22 90.47
C GLU A 336 -104.75 36.68 91.93
N GLY A 337 -103.59 36.76 92.60
CA GLY A 337 -103.49 36.57 94.07
C GLY A 337 -103.94 35.21 94.66
N ILE A 338 -103.28 34.11 94.28
CA ILE A 338 -103.65 32.72 94.65
C ILE A 338 -103.11 32.25 96.03
N ASP A 339 -102.11 32.90 96.60
CA ASP A 339 -101.42 32.41 97.81
C ASP A 339 -102.28 32.45 99.10
N ASP A 340 -103.33 33.27 99.15
CA ASP A 340 -104.17 33.42 100.35
C ASP A 340 -105.23 32.30 100.53
N LYS A 341 -105.47 31.45 99.52
CA LYS A 341 -106.53 30.42 99.55
C LYS A 341 -106.11 29.06 100.12
N LEU A 342 -104.81 28.82 100.35
CA LEU A 342 -104.30 27.51 100.77
C LEU A 342 -104.20 27.32 102.31
N ALA A 343 -104.49 28.34 103.11
CA ALA A 343 -104.29 28.32 104.57
C ALA A 343 -105.46 27.73 105.41
N LEU A 344 -106.54 27.22 104.81
CA LEU A 344 -107.81 26.90 105.51
C LEU A 344 -108.17 25.39 105.60
N ALA A 345 -107.24 24.48 105.31
CA ALA A 345 -107.53 23.02 105.22
C ALA A 345 -107.07 22.20 106.44
N GLY A 346 -107.23 22.72 107.66
CA GLY A 346 -106.91 22.03 108.93
C GLY A 346 -107.92 20.95 109.35
N ARG A 347 -107.82 19.72 108.84
CA ARG A 347 -108.56 18.54 109.37
C ARG A 347 -107.69 17.28 109.49
N GLU A 348 -106.71 17.42 110.38
CA GLU A 348 -105.67 16.49 110.86
C GLU A 348 -106.13 15.10 111.38
N SER A 349 -107.42 14.85 111.64
CA SER A 349 -107.85 13.61 112.32
C SER A 349 -108.09 12.39 111.42
N ALA A 350 -108.17 12.56 110.09
CA ALA A 350 -108.38 11.45 109.15
C ALA A 350 -107.10 10.65 108.82
N ILE A 351 -105.92 11.24 109.00
CA ILE A 351 -104.64 10.71 108.50
C ILE A 351 -104.08 9.57 109.37
N ARG A 352 -104.53 9.43 110.62
CA ARG A 352 -104.01 8.40 111.54
C ARG A 352 -104.57 6.99 111.29
N GLN A 353 -105.75 6.85 110.67
CA GLN A 353 -106.29 5.53 110.31
C GLN A 353 -105.69 4.99 108.99
N GLU A 354 -105.38 5.86 108.03
CA GLU A 354 -104.77 5.47 106.74
C GLU A 354 -103.33 4.93 106.85
N ALA A 355 -102.62 5.20 107.95
CA ALA A 355 -101.25 4.75 108.16
C ALA A 355 -101.15 3.25 108.49
N ALA A 356 -102.18 2.68 109.13
CA ALA A 356 -102.19 1.27 109.51
C ALA A 356 -102.42 0.34 108.30
N ASP A 357 -103.26 0.77 107.35
CA ASP A 357 -103.62 -0.01 106.15
C ASP A 357 -102.50 0.00 105.07
N LYS A 358 -101.61 0.99 105.09
CA LYS A 358 -100.47 1.06 104.14
C LYS A 358 -99.29 0.18 104.55
N GLN A 359 -99.19 -0.21 105.82
CA GLN A 359 -98.09 -1.05 106.32
C GLN A 359 -98.24 -2.52 105.85
N THR A 360 -99.47 -3.02 105.79
CA THR A 360 -99.79 -4.38 105.32
C THR A 360 -99.67 -4.52 103.80
N LEU A 361 -99.94 -3.46 103.03
CA LEU A 361 -99.78 -3.45 101.57
C LEU A 361 -98.30 -3.48 101.13
N LEU A 362 -97.39 -2.95 101.95
CA LEU A 362 -95.95 -2.87 101.67
C LEU A 362 -95.28 -4.26 101.69
N ASP A 363 -95.68 -5.11 102.63
CA ASP A 363 -95.09 -6.45 102.82
C ASP A 363 -95.46 -7.43 101.69
N ASP A 364 -96.64 -7.28 101.07
CA ASP A 364 -97.05 -8.09 99.92
C ASP A 364 -96.40 -7.64 98.60
N LEU A 365 -96.13 -6.35 98.43
CA LEU A 365 -95.44 -5.81 97.25
C LEU A 365 -93.97 -6.24 97.19
N LEU A 366 -93.27 -6.33 98.33
CA LEU A 366 -91.85 -6.73 98.39
C LEU A 366 -91.60 -8.17 97.93
N LYS A 367 -92.56 -9.10 98.10
CA LYS A 367 -92.45 -10.48 97.60
C LYS A 367 -92.60 -10.57 96.07
N ALA A 368 -93.32 -9.66 95.43
CA ALA A 368 -93.49 -9.63 93.98
C ALA A 368 -92.25 -9.10 93.24
N TYR A 369 -91.47 -8.19 93.85
CA TYR A 369 -90.27 -7.62 93.25
C TYR A 369 -89.08 -8.59 93.21
N ALA A 370 -88.91 -9.46 94.20
CA ALA A 370 -87.85 -10.48 94.21
C ALA A 370 -87.95 -11.43 92.99
N SER A 371 -89.16 -11.79 92.56
CA SER A 371 -89.39 -12.66 91.40
C SER A 371 -89.09 -11.98 90.05
N ILE A 372 -89.23 -10.66 89.97
CA ILE A 372 -88.99 -9.89 88.75
C ILE A 372 -87.48 -9.64 88.57
N GLU A 373 -86.76 -9.31 89.65
CA GLU A 373 -85.31 -9.12 89.62
C GLU A 373 -84.56 -10.38 89.15
N GLU A 374 -85.01 -11.54 89.59
CA GLU A 374 -84.43 -12.83 89.19
C GLU A 374 -84.66 -13.14 87.70
N LYS A 375 -85.83 -12.79 87.14
CA LYS A 375 -86.11 -12.90 85.70
C LYS A 375 -85.25 -11.93 84.87
N TYR A 376 -85.05 -10.71 85.34
CA TYR A 376 -84.18 -9.73 84.66
C TYR A 376 -82.71 -10.14 84.71
N ASN A 377 -82.23 -10.72 85.81
CA ASN A 377 -80.87 -11.24 85.89
C ASN A 377 -80.64 -12.42 84.95
N ILE A 378 -81.62 -13.32 84.78
CA ILE A 378 -81.57 -14.40 83.78
C ILE A 378 -81.56 -13.82 82.36
N ALA A 379 -82.40 -12.83 82.06
CA ALA A 379 -82.44 -12.18 80.75
C ALA A 379 -81.12 -11.46 80.43
N ARG A 380 -80.54 -10.76 81.40
CA ARG A 380 -79.25 -10.09 81.30
C ARG A 380 -78.11 -11.09 81.11
N GLY A 381 -78.12 -12.21 81.82
CA GLY A 381 -77.16 -13.32 81.63
C GLY A 381 -77.25 -13.93 80.23
N LYS A 382 -78.47 -14.14 79.69
CA LYS A 382 -78.66 -14.60 78.31
C LYS A 382 -78.13 -13.60 77.29
N LEU A 383 -78.36 -12.30 77.50
CA LEU A 383 -77.90 -11.25 76.61
C LEU A 383 -76.37 -11.11 76.61
N GLU A 384 -75.75 -11.22 77.79
CA GLU A 384 -74.29 -11.20 77.93
C GLU A 384 -73.64 -12.43 77.28
N ASN A 385 -74.23 -13.63 77.48
CA ASN A 385 -73.77 -14.85 76.80
C ASN A 385 -73.92 -14.75 75.28
N ALA A 386 -75.02 -14.18 74.77
CA ALA A 386 -75.21 -13.95 73.33
C ALA A 386 -74.20 -12.94 72.77
N ARG A 387 -73.89 -11.88 73.52
CA ARG A 387 -72.87 -10.88 73.16
C ARG A 387 -71.47 -11.51 73.12
N GLN A 388 -71.12 -12.35 74.10
CA GLN A 388 -69.83 -13.04 74.11
C GLN A 388 -69.73 -14.08 72.99
N ALA A 389 -70.79 -14.84 72.72
CA ALA A 389 -70.83 -15.79 71.60
C ALA A 389 -70.67 -15.07 70.25
N PHE A 390 -71.35 -13.94 70.04
CA PHE A 390 -71.17 -13.12 68.86
C PHE A 390 -69.74 -12.57 68.73
N GLY A 391 -69.16 -12.07 69.82
CA GLY A 391 -67.78 -11.60 69.86
C GLY A 391 -66.77 -12.70 69.52
N ASN A 392 -67.01 -13.93 69.97
CA ASN A 392 -66.17 -15.08 69.66
C ASN A 392 -66.32 -15.50 68.19
N MET A 393 -67.53 -15.55 67.65
CA MET A 393 -67.76 -15.83 66.22
C MET A 393 -67.07 -14.80 65.31
N GLN A 394 -67.15 -13.52 65.65
CA GLN A 394 -66.46 -12.48 64.85
C GLN A 394 -64.94 -12.59 64.92
N LYS A 395 -64.38 -12.93 66.09
CA LYS A 395 -62.93 -13.20 66.22
C LYS A 395 -62.51 -14.42 65.42
N GLU A 396 -63.31 -15.48 65.43
CA GLU A 396 -63.04 -16.70 64.68
C GLU A 396 -63.08 -16.45 63.17
N ALA A 397 -64.08 -15.72 62.68
CA ALA A 397 -64.16 -15.29 61.28
C ALA A 397 -62.96 -14.39 60.88
N TYR A 398 -62.55 -13.48 61.76
CA TYR A 398 -61.36 -12.65 61.54
C TYR A 398 -60.08 -13.48 61.43
N TYR A 399 -59.85 -14.44 62.34
CA TYR A 399 -58.67 -15.30 62.29
C TYR A 399 -58.67 -16.22 61.07
N GLN A 400 -59.82 -16.75 60.66
CA GLN A 400 -59.94 -17.51 59.41
C GLN A 400 -59.54 -16.66 58.20
N LYS A 401 -60.05 -15.41 58.11
CA LYS A 401 -59.70 -14.49 57.02
C LYS A 401 -58.22 -14.11 57.04
N GLN A 402 -57.65 -13.89 58.21
CA GLN A 402 -56.21 -13.61 58.37
C GLN A 402 -55.35 -14.79 57.91
N THR A 403 -55.78 -16.01 58.22
CA THR A 403 -55.07 -17.24 57.82
C THR A 403 -55.15 -17.47 56.31
N GLU A 404 -56.32 -17.27 55.70
CA GLU A 404 -56.49 -17.30 54.23
C GLU A 404 -55.57 -16.29 53.53
N LEU A 405 -55.53 -15.05 54.04
CA LEU A 405 -54.65 -14.02 53.49
C LEU A 405 -53.17 -14.37 53.65
N GLN A 406 -52.76 -14.97 54.77
CA GLN A 406 -51.38 -15.44 54.95
C GLN A 406 -51.01 -16.56 53.98
N ILE A 407 -51.90 -17.54 53.79
CA ILE A 407 -51.68 -18.64 52.83
C ILE A 407 -51.55 -18.07 51.41
N LYS A 408 -52.45 -17.15 51.03
CA LYS A 408 -52.40 -16.51 49.72
C LYS A 408 -51.13 -15.69 49.52
N ARG A 409 -50.70 -14.96 50.56
CA ARG A 409 -49.44 -14.20 50.53
C ARG A 409 -48.23 -15.10 50.34
N LYS A 410 -48.14 -16.22 51.07
CA LYS A 410 -47.09 -17.23 50.87
C LYS A 410 -47.09 -17.81 49.46
N SER A 411 -48.26 -18.16 48.93
CA SER A 411 -48.36 -18.71 47.56
C SER A 411 -47.87 -17.72 46.49
N LEU A 412 -48.23 -16.43 46.62
CA LEU A 412 -47.79 -15.37 45.70
C LEU A 412 -46.29 -15.10 45.83
N GLU A 413 -45.73 -15.22 47.03
CA GLU A 413 -44.31 -15.02 47.29
C GLU A 413 -43.47 -16.19 46.76
N GLU A 414 -43.95 -17.43 46.88
CA GLU A 414 -43.36 -18.62 46.26
C GLU A 414 -43.42 -18.53 44.73
N GLU A 415 -44.55 -18.10 44.16
CA GLU A 415 -44.70 -17.91 42.71
C GLU A 415 -43.78 -16.81 42.17
N ARG A 416 -43.70 -15.67 42.87
CA ARG A 416 -42.75 -14.59 42.55
C ARG A 416 -41.31 -15.08 42.60
N THR A 417 -40.96 -15.88 43.61
CA THR A 417 -39.60 -16.42 43.77
C THR A 417 -39.27 -17.42 42.67
N ARG A 418 -40.20 -18.31 42.30
CA ARG A 418 -40.05 -19.21 41.15
C ARG A 418 -39.85 -18.45 39.85
N ASN A 419 -40.73 -17.50 39.55
CA ASN A 419 -40.63 -16.71 38.32
C ASN A 419 -39.32 -15.92 38.27
N ARG A 420 -38.90 -15.31 39.39
CA ARG A 420 -37.61 -14.62 39.49
C ARG A 420 -36.44 -15.56 39.23
N ASN A 421 -36.45 -16.75 39.81
CA ASN A 421 -35.38 -17.72 39.63
C ASN A 421 -35.32 -18.23 38.19
N GLN A 422 -36.47 -18.46 37.55
CA GLN A 422 -36.54 -18.91 36.16
C GLN A 422 -36.03 -17.85 35.18
N VAL A 423 -36.36 -16.57 35.43
CA VAL A 423 -35.80 -15.44 34.68
C VAL A 423 -34.29 -15.30 34.93
N MET A 424 -33.84 -15.53 36.17
CA MET A 424 -32.41 -15.46 36.51
C MET A 424 -31.61 -16.60 35.85
N GLU A 425 -32.15 -17.82 35.81
CA GLU A 425 -31.52 -18.98 35.16
C GLU A 425 -31.43 -18.79 33.65
N THR A 426 -32.51 -18.34 33.00
CA THR A 426 -32.50 -18.03 31.56
C THR A 426 -31.50 -16.92 31.23
N PHE A 427 -31.45 -15.85 32.04
CA PHE A 427 -30.45 -14.79 31.89
C PHE A 427 -29.01 -15.31 32.08
N ASN A 428 -28.77 -16.13 33.09
CA ASN A 428 -27.44 -16.71 33.33
C ASN A 428 -27.01 -17.65 32.21
N SER A 429 -27.93 -18.45 31.65
CA SER A 429 -27.67 -19.28 30.47
C SER A 429 -27.29 -18.44 29.26
N TRP A 430 -28.04 -17.37 28.96
CA TRP A 430 -27.68 -16.48 27.85
C TRP A 430 -26.33 -15.79 28.05
N ARG A 431 -26.03 -15.38 29.29
CA ARG A 431 -24.73 -14.80 29.61
C ARG A 431 -23.60 -15.81 29.40
N HIS A 432 -23.80 -17.06 29.84
CA HIS A 432 -22.83 -18.12 29.65
C HIS A 432 -22.58 -18.43 28.16
N ASP A 433 -23.65 -18.59 27.36
CA ASP A 433 -23.56 -18.82 25.92
C ASP A 433 -22.85 -17.66 25.20
N SER A 434 -23.13 -16.42 25.63
CA SER A 434 -22.46 -15.23 25.09
C SER A 434 -20.97 -15.20 25.44
N ASP A 435 -20.60 -15.53 26.69
CA ASP A 435 -19.22 -15.58 27.14
C ASP A 435 -18.45 -16.71 26.45
N GLU A 436 -19.04 -17.89 26.26
CA GLU A 436 -18.46 -18.99 25.47
C GLU A 436 -18.24 -18.58 24.02
N ARG A 437 -19.23 -17.94 23.40
CA ARG A 437 -19.12 -17.47 22.02
C ARG A 437 -18.03 -16.41 21.86
N LEU A 438 -17.90 -15.50 22.82
CA LEU A 438 -16.82 -14.52 22.85
C LEU A 438 -15.45 -15.20 22.99
N GLN A 439 -15.31 -16.19 23.87
CA GLN A 439 -14.07 -16.96 23.97
C GLN A 439 -13.73 -17.69 22.67
N MET A 440 -14.70 -18.34 22.02
CA MET A 440 -14.47 -18.98 20.72
C MET A 440 -13.98 -17.97 19.68
N LEU A 441 -14.62 -16.81 19.56
CA LEU A 441 -14.21 -15.77 18.63
C LEU A 441 -12.80 -15.24 18.92
N LEU A 442 -12.44 -15.06 20.20
CA LEU A 442 -11.08 -14.68 20.59
C LEU A 442 -10.05 -15.75 20.21
N THR A 443 -10.39 -17.04 20.37
CA THR A 443 -9.49 -18.12 19.93
C THR A 443 -9.34 -18.19 18.41
N GLU A 444 -10.40 -17.94 17.64
CA GLU A 444 -10.34 -17.84 16.18
C GLU A 444 -9.54 -16.62 15.72
N GLN A 445 -9.73 -15.47 16.37
CA GLN A 445 -8.92 -14.28 16.13
C GLN A 445 -7.43 -14.58 16.36
N ASN A 446 -7.08 -15.17 17.50
CA ASN A 446 -5.70 -15.53 17.79
C ASN A 446 -5.12 -16.54 16.79
N ARG A 447 -5.91 -17.53 16.34
CA ARG A 447 -5.50 -18.48 15.30
C ARG A 447 -5.24 -17.78 13.96
N THR A 448 -6.15 -16.90 13.54
CA THR A 448 -6.03 -16.17 12.27
C THR A 448 -4.87 -15.17 12.31
N GLU A 449 -4.65 -14.49 13.42
CA GLU A 449 -3.49 -13.62 13.63
C GLU A 449 -2.17 -14.40 13.59
N ASN A 450 -2.13 -15.59 14.20
CA ASN A 450 -0.94 -16.45 14.13
C ASN A 450 -0.70 -16.97 12.70
N ALA A 451 -1.74 -17.41 12.00
CA ALA A 451 -1.63 -17.81 10.59
C ALA A 451 -1.16 -16.63 9.70
N LEU A 452 -1.64 -15.41 9.96
CA LEU A 452 -1.18 -14.21 9.27
C LEU A 452 0.30 -13.90 9.57
N LYS A 453 0.74 -14.05 10.83
CA LYS A 453 2.15 -13.91 11.22
C LYS A 453 3.01 -14.93 10.51
N GLU A 454 2.58 -16.19 10.45
CA GLU A 454 3.27 -17.25 9.70
C GLU A 454 3.34 -16.90 8.23
N LEU A 455 2.24 -16.47 7.60
CA LEU A 455 2.22 -16.09 6.18
C LEU A 455 3.12 -14.89 5.87
N ARG A 456 3.22 -13.92 6.78
CA ARG A 456 4.14 -12.77 6.66
C ARG A 456 5.61 -13.17 6.70
N HIS A 457 5.95 -14.21 7.47
CA HIS A 457 7.32 -14.75 7.54
C HIS A 457 7.56 -15.86 6.52
N TRP A 458 6.50 -16.41 5.92
CA TRP A 458 6.59 -17.48 4.93
C TRP A 458 7.03 -16.90 3.59
N HIS A 459 8.24 -17.23 3.21
CA HIS A 459 8.82 -16.84 1.94
C HIS A 459 9.02 -18.12 1.08
N PRO A 460 8.27 -18.29 -0.03
CA PRO A 460 8.18 -19.54 -0.79
C PRO A 460 9.51 -20.13 -1.26
N LYS A 461 10.54 -19.28 -1.44
CA LYS A 461 11.87 -19.66 -1.92
C LYS A 461 12.99 -19.35 -0.91
N ALA A 462 12.68 -19.17 0.37
CA ALA A 462 13.70 -18.79 1.36
C ALA A 462 14.86 -19.80 1.46
N THR A 463 14.57 -21.09 1.29
CA THR A 463 15.58 -22.16 1.24
C THR A 463 16.45 -22.06 -0.01
N GLU A 464 15.82 -21.84 -1.18
CA GLU A 464 16.54 -21.65 -2.45
C GLU A 464 17.41 -20.38 -2.43
N ILE A 465 16.91 -19.28 -1.85
CA ILE A 465 17.69 -18.04 -1.68
C ILE A 465 18.89 -18.27 -0.76
N LYS A 466 18.71 -18.98 0.37
CA LYS A 466 19.83 -19.32 1.25
C LYS A 466 20.89 -20.19 0.55
N GLN A 467 20.45 -21.17 -0.24
CA GLN A 467 21.36 -21.99 -1.04
C GLN A 467 22.13 -21.15 -2.06
N VAL A 468 21.45 -20.25 -2.76
CA VAL A 468 22.10 -19.33 -3.71
C VAL A 468 23.04 -18.35 -3.01
N ASP A 469 22.69 -17.86 -1.81
CA ASP A 469 23.58 -17.00 -1.01
C ASP A 469 24.83 -17.76 -0.54
N GLU A 470 24.69 -19.01 -0.11
CA GLU A 470 25.81 -19.87 0.26
C GLU A 470 26.71 -20.16 -0.95
N GLU A 471 26.12 -20.45 -2.12
CA GLU A 471 26.85 -20.61 -3.38
C GLU A 471 27.57 -19.32 -3.80
N LEU A 472 26.92 -18.16 -3.67
CA LEU A 472 27.51 -16.84 -3.93
C LEU A 472 28.67 -16.53 -2.97
N GLN A 473 28.56 -16.92 -1.70
CA GLN A 473 29.65 -16.78 -0.74
C GLN A 473 30.84 -17.67 -1.09
N GLN A 474 30.60 -18.91 -1.51
CA GLN A 474 31.66 -19.81 -2.00
C GLN A 474 32.32 -19.27 -3.27
N LEU A 475 31.53 -18.76 -4.22
CA LEU A 475 32.06 -18.14 -5.44
C LEU A 475 32.88 -16.89 -5.12
N ASN A 476 32.41 -16.01 -4.24
CA ASN A 476 33.17 -14.84 -3.78
C ASN A 476 34.50 -15.22 -3.12
N PHE A 477 34.53 -16.32 -2.34
CA PHE A 477 35.76 -16.83 -1.77
C PHE A 477 36.72 -17.30 -2.86
N SER A 478 36.22 -18.06 -3.84
CA SER A 478 37.01 -18.54 -4.98
C SER A 478 37.53 -17.40 -5.86
N GLU A 479 36.76 -16.32 -6.03
CA GLU A 479 37.17 -15.12 -6.77
C GLU A 479 38.35 -14.43 -6.05
N LYS A 480 38.25 -14.25 -4.74
CA LYS A 480 39.34 -13.68 -3.93
C LYS A 480 40.60 -14.54 -3.96
N GLU A 481 40.45 -15.87 -3.90
CA GLU A 481 41.56 -16.81 -4.02
C GLU A 481 42.23 -16.72 -5.40
N ASN A 482 41.43 -16.70 -6.48
CA ASN A 482 41.93 -16.51 -7.84
C ASN A 482 42.62 -15.15 -8.02
N ALA A 483 42.08 -14.07 -7.45
CA ALA A 483 42.72 -12.75 -7.49
C ALA A 483 44.08 -12.75 -6.77
N ALA A 484 44.18 -13.44 -5.63
CA ALA A 484 45.44 -13.63 -4.92
C ALA A 484 46.45 -14.44 -5.75
N GLN A 485 46.02 -15.52 -6.40
CA GLN A 485 46.86 -16.32 -7.30
C GLN A 485 47.32 -15.52 -8.51
N GLN A 486 46.44 -14.74 -9.15
CA GLN A 486 46.81 -13.85 -10.26
C GLN A 486 47.85 -12.82 -9.84
N THR A 487 47.70 -12.26 -8.64
CA THR A 487 48.67 -11.30 -8.07
C THR A 487 50.02 -11.98 -7.82
N ALA A 488 50.01 -13.21 -7.29
CA ALA A 488 51.23 -13.99 -7.09
C ALA A 488 51.94 -14.29 -8.43
N VAL A 489 51.20 -14.71 -9.45
CA VAL A 489 51.75 -14.96 -10.79
C VAL A 489 52.28 -13.68 -11.43
N LYS A 490 51.56 -12.55 -11.34
CA LYS A 490 52.05 -11.24 -11.82
C LYS A 490 53.37 -10.84 -11.14
N ASN A 491 53.46 -11.02 -9.83
CA ASN A 491 54.70 -10.76 -9.09
C ASN A 491 55.83 -11.69 -9.52
N GLN A 492 55.53 -12.96 -9.80
CA GLN A 492 56.52 -13.92 -10.30
C GLN A 492 57.00 -13.57 -11.71
N ILE A 493 56.09 -13.19 -12.61
CA ILE A 493 56.42 -12.68 -13.94
C ILE A 493 57.32 -11.44 -13.81
N ALA A 494 56.94 -10.46 -12.99
CA ALA A 494 57.74 -9.25 -12.78
C ALA A 494 59.16 -9.56 -12.27
N ARG A 495 59.30 -10.51 -11.34
CA ARG A 495 60.62 -10.98 -10.87
C ARG A 495 61.43 -11.61 -12.00
N ILE A 496 60.81 -12.49 -12.78
CA ILE A 496 61.47 -13.16 -13.90
C ILE A 496 61.89 -12.13 -14.96
N THR A 497 61.02 -11.21 -15.33
CA THR A 497 61.31 -10.12 -16.27
C THR A 497 62.49 -9.27 -15.80
N ALA A 498 62.51 -8.86 -14.52
CA ALA A 498 63.63 -8.10 -13.96
C ALA A 498 64.96 -8.87 -14.02
N VAL A 499 64.94 -10.18 -13.74
CA VAL A 499 66.14 -11.04 -13.87
C VAL A 499 66.60 -11.12 -15.33
N TYR A 500 65.67 -11.25 -16.28
CA TYR A 500 66.02 -11.26 -17.71
C TYR A 500 66.56 -9.92 -18.18
N GLU A 501 65.96 -8.80 -17.79
CA GLU A 501 66.46 -7.46 -18.10
C GLU A 501 67.87 -7.24 -17.53
N MET A 502 68.12 -7.66 -16.28
CA MET A 502 69.46 -7.63 -15.69
C MET A 502 70.45 -8.46 -16.51
N LYS A 503 70.11 -9.71 -16.86
CA LYS A 503 70.99 -10.54 -17.70
C LYS A 503 71.21 -9.94 -19.09
N GLU A 504 70.19 -9.36 -19.70
CA GLU A 504 70.29 -8.71 -21.00
C GLU A 504 71.24 -7.51 -20.93
N THR A 505 71.13 -6.68 -19.89
CA THR A 505 72.07 -5.57 -19.66
C THR A 505 73.49 -6.04 -19.37
N GLU A 506 73.67 -7.10 -18.58
CA GLU A 506 74.99 -7.71 -18.33
C GLU A 506 75.62 -8.22 -19.64
N ILE A 507 74.86 -8.95 -20.47
CA ILE A 507 75.33 -9.45 -21.77
C ILE A 507 75.65 -8.29 -22.71
N LYS A 508 74.80 -7.26 -22.77
CA LYS A 508 75.07 -6.05 -23.58
C LYS A 508 76.35 -5.35 -23.14
N GLN A 509 76.55 -5.15 -21.83
CA GLN A 509 77.77 -4.55 -21.30
C GLN A 509 79.01 -5.42 -21.57
N ALA A 510 78.92 -6.74 -21.41
CA ALA A 510 80.01 -7.65 -21.71
C ALA A 510 80.37 -7.63 -23.20
N SER A 511 79.37 -7.69 -24.08
CA SER A 511 79.56 -7.57 -25.53
C SER A 511 80.15 -6.23 -25.93
N GLN A 512 79.73 -5.14 -25.29
CA GLN A 512 80.25 -3.81 -25.59
C GLN A 512 81.70 -3.66 -25.16
N ARG A 513 82.07 -4.17 -23.98
CA ARG A 513 83.49 -4.21 -23.54
C ARG A 513 84.37 -5.05 -24.46
N GLU A 514 83.86 -6.18 -24.93
CA GLU A 514 84.58 -7.02 -25.88
C GLU A 514 84.75 -6.33 -27.23
N GLN A 515 83.71 -5.63 -27.70
CA GLN A 515 83.78 -4.84 -28.92
C GLN A 515 84.78 -3.69 -28.80
N GLU A 516 84.77 -2.96 -27.68
CA GLU A 516 85.76 -1.92 -27.38
C GLU A 516 87.19 -2.47 -27.35
N ARG A 517 87.39 -3.66 -26.76
CA ARG A 517 88.69 -4.36 -26.76
C ARG A 517 89.14 -4.72 -28.17
N LEU A 518 88.26 -5.34 -28.96
CA LEU A 518 88.57 -5.73 -30.34
C LEU A 518 88.82 -4.52 -31.24
N ASP A 519 88.09 -3.42 -31.05
CA ASP A 519 88.34 -2.18 -31.79
C ASP A 519 89.68 -1.55 -31.39
N ALA A 520 90.06 -1.58 -30.10
CA ALA A 520 91.37 -1.14 -29.63
C ALA A 520 92.50 -1.99 -30.24
N ASP A 521 92.37 -3.32 -30.22
CA ASP A 521 93.33 -4.25 -30.86
C ASP A 521 93.41 -3.98 -32.37
N ARG A 522 92.26 -3.74 -33.01
CA ARG A 522 92.19 -3.42 -34.44
C ARG A 522 92.87 -2.09 -34.75
N THR A 523 92.71 -1.07 -33.90
CA THR A 523 93.44 0.20 -34.07
C THR A 523 94.94 0.01 -33.89
N GLN A 524 95.37 -0.76 -32.89
CA GLN A 524 96.78 -1.06 -32.66
C GLN A 524 97.40 -1.81 -33.84
N MET A 525 96.71 -2.84 -34.35
CA MET A 525 97.15 -3.59 -35.53
C MET A 525 97.18 -2.72 -36.78
N ARG A 526 96.21 -1.80 -36.96
CA ARG A 526 96.23 -0.82 -38.06
C ARG A 526 97.41 0.14 -37.96
N GLU A 527 97.73 0.62 -36.77
CA GLU A 527 98.91 1.47 -36.54
C GLU A 527 100.20 0.71 -36.84
N GLN A 528 100.31 -0.56 -36.44
CA GLN A 528 101.45 -1.41 -36.78
C GLN A 528 101.55 -1.65 -38.28
N ILE A 529 100.44 -1.95 -38.96
CA ILE A 529 100.40 -2.08 -40.42
C ILE A 529 100.80 -0.78 -41.10
N ALA A 530 100.32 0.37 -40.62
CA ALA A 530 100.69 1.68 -41.15
C ALA A 530 102.20 1.94 -41.01
N LYS A 531 102.79 1.65 -39.83
CA LYS A 531 104.25 1.74 -39.61
C LYS A 531 105.04 0.84 -40.56
N ILE A 532 104.62 -0.41 -40.72
CA ILE A 532 105.27 -1.36 -41.65
C ILE A 532 105.12 -0.88 -43.10
N HIS A 533 103.95 -0.36 -43.48
CA HIS A 533 103.72 0.19 -44.81
C HIS A 533 104.61 1.41 -45.09
N ASP A 534 104.75 2.32 -44.12
CA ASP A 534 105.65 3.47 -44.22
C ASP A 534 107.12 3.06 -44.36
N LEU A 535 107.56 2.02 -43.64
CA LEU A 535 108.92 1.46 -43.79
C LEU A 535 109.13 0.82 -45.16
N LEU A 536 108.18 0.02 -45.63
CA LEU A 536 108.23 -0.61 -46.95
C LEU A 536 108.15 0.41 -48.10
N ALA A 537 107.39 1.49 -47.95
CA ALA A 537 107.35 2.58 -48.93
C ALA A 537 108.72 3.27 -49.09
N ARG A 538 109.57 3.24 -48.06
CA ARG A 538 110.93 3.78 -48.08
C ARG A 538 111.99 2.77 -48.54
N LEU A 539 111.61 1.52 -48.85
CA LEU A 539 112.53 0.45 -49.26
C LEU A 539 113.33 0.83 -50.52
N ASP A 540 112.70 1.47 -51.49
CA ASP A 540 113.39 1.90 -52.71
C ASP A 540 114.27 3.12 -52.43
N GLY A 541 115.59 2.96 -52.61
CA GLY A 541 116.59 4.01 -52.36
C GLY A 541 117.11 4.08 -50.92
N SER A 542 116.80 3.09 -50.07
CA SER A 542 117.31 3.00 -48.70
C SER A 542 118.67 2.32 -48.61
N LEU A 543 119.32 2.51 -47.45
CA LEU A 543 120.56 1.81 -47.10
C LEU A 543 120.39 0.28 -47.09
N TYR A 544 119.22 -0.22 -46.68
CA TYR A 544 118.90 -1.65 -46.66
C TYR A 544 119.02 -2.29 -48.05
N LYS A 545 118.38 -1.69 -49.07
CA LYS A 545 118.43 -2.19 -50.45
C LYS A 545 119.87 -2.14 -51.00
N TRP A 546 120.59 -1.06 -50.72
CA TRP A 546 121.97 -0.90 -51.16
C TRP A 546 122.93 -1.93 -50.53
N LEU A 547 122.77 -2.23 -49.24
CA LEU A 547 123.59 -3.24 -48.54
C LEU A 547 123.33 -4.66 -49.07
N CYS A 548 122.08 -5.02 -49.36
CA CYS A 548 121.72 -6.29 -50.00
C CYS A 548 122.35 -6.46 -51.39
N GLU A 549 122.48 -5.38 -52.17
CA GLU A 549 123.01 -5.43 -53.53
C GLU A 549 124.56 -5.37 -53.59
N ASN A 550 125.23 -4.76 -52.60
CA ASN A 550 126.66 -4.44 -52.70
C ASN A 550 127.57 -5.13 -51.65
N THR A 551 127.03 -5.74 -50.60
CA THR A 551 127.83 -6.36 -49.52
C THR A 551 127.28 -7.72 -49.09
N GLU A 552 128.02 -8.81 -49.29
CA GLU A 552 127.62 -10.14 -48.79
C GLU A 552 127.88 -10.27 -47.27
N GLY A 553 126.89 -10.78 -46.51
CA GLY A 553 127.02 -11.03 -45.07
C GLY A 553 126.85 -9.81 -44.16
N TRP A 554 126.36 -8.68 -44.69
CA TRP A 554 126.16 -7.42 -43.95
C TRP A 554 125.23 -7.54 -42.73
N GLU A 555 124.30 -8.50 -42.76
CA GLU A 555 123.37 -8.83 -41.66
C GLU A 555 124.11 -9.20 -40.36
N ASN A 556 125.31 -9.78 -40.46
CA ASN A 556 126.12 -10.21 -39.32
C ASN A 556 127.10 -9.15 -38.80
N THR A 557 127.27 -8.03 -39.53
CA THR A 557 128.19 -6.94 -39.21
C THR A 557 127.41 -5.65 -38.93
N ILE A 558 127.22 -4.81 -39.95
CA ILE A 558 126.56 -3.51 -39.84
C ILE A 558 125.09 -3.66 -39.42
N GLY A 559 124.42 -4.73 -39.86
CA GLY A 559 123.03 -5.03 -39.50
C GLY A 559 122.77 -5.27 -38.01
N LYS A 560 123.80 -5.60 -37.20
CA LYS A 560 123.64 -5.80 -35.74
C LYS A 560 123.69 -4.51 -34.93
N VAL A 561 124.21 -3.43 -35.51
CA VAL A 561 124.50 -2.18 -34.80
C VAL A 561 123.62 -1.03 -35.30
N VAL A 562 123.08 -1.14 -36.50
CA VAL A 562 122.28 -0.10 -37.14
C VAL A 562 120.81 -0.19 -36.73
N ASP A 563 120.20 0.96 -36.45
CA ASP A 563 118.77 1.10 -36.14
C ASP A 563 117.92 0.78 -37.38
N GLU A 564 117.02 -0.18 -37.23
CA GLU A 564 116.17 -0.68 -38.32
C GLU A 564 115.30 0.43 -38.90
N GLU A 565 114.52 1.14 -38.08
CA GLU A 565 113.52 2.10 -38.57
C GLU A 565 114.15 3.42 -39.06
N ARG A 566 115.23 3.87 -38.40
CA ARG A 566 115.76 5.22 -38.60
C ARG A 566 116.93 5.30 -39.57
N ILE A 567 117.67 4.22 -39.76
CA ILE A 567 118.90 4.25 -40.55
C ILE A 567 118.84 3.24 -41.70
N LEU A 568 118.39 1.99 -41.49
CA LEU A 568 118.30 1.01 -42.59
C LEU A 568 117.30 1.43 -43.67
N TYR A 569 116.11 1.92 -43.29
CA TYR A 569 115.07 2.38 -44.22
C TYR A 569 115.09 3.90 -44.49
N ALA A 570 116.15 4.62 -44.11
CA ALA A 570 116.29 6.04 -44.43
C ALA A 570 116.74 6.25 -45.88
N GLN A 571 116.16 7.27 -46.52
CA GLN A 571 116.52 7.70 -47.88
C GLN A 571 117.44 8.93 -47.81
N GLY A 572 118.37 9.07 -48.77
CA GLY A 572 119.29 10.21 -48.85
C GLY A 572 120.56 10.08 -48.00
N LEU A 573 120.93 8.86 -47.61
CA LEU A 573 122.18 8.55 -46.91
C LEU A 573 123.40 8.39 -47.83
N ASP A 574 123.19 8.41 -49.14
CA ASP A 574 124.19 8.30 -50.22
C ASP A 574 125.37 7.36 -49.88
N PRO A 575 125.10 6.05 -49.68
CA PRO A 575 126.11 5.11 -49.25
C PRO A 575 127.21 4.88 -50.30
N GLN A 576 128.47 4.91 -49.85
CA GLN A 576 129.64 4.65 -50.67
C GLN A 576 130.57 3.61 -50.01
N LEU A 577 131.16 2.73 -50.81
CA LEU A 577 132.22 1.82 -50.36
C LEU A 577 133.50 2.62 -50.11
N ASP A 578 133.96 2.66 -48.85
CA ASP A 578 135.17 3.38 -48.47
C ASP A 578 136.33 2.39 -48.28
N THR A 579 137.30 2.46 -49.19
CA THR A 579 138.54 1.67 -49.11
C THR A 579 139.62 2.33 -48.23
N VAL A 580 139.30 3.46 -47.58
CA VAL A 580 140.20 4.20 -46.67
C VAL A 580 139.65 4.08 -45.24
N ALA A 581 140.53 3.84 -44.26
CA ALA A 581 140.22 3.31 -42.92
C ALA A 581 139.37 4.20 -41.95
N ASN A 582 138.55 5.12 -42.45
CA ASN A 582 137.74 6.06 -41.64
C ASN A 582 136.22 5.79 -41.66
N GLY A 583 135.73 4.74 -42.33
CA GLY A 583 134.33 4.30 -42.28
C GLY A 583 134.11 3.08 -41.39
N MET A 584 133.06 3.07 -40.55
CA MET A 584 132.68 1.87 -39.79
C MET A 584 132.18 0.80 -40.76
N PHE A 585 132.73 -0.42 -40.67
CA PHE A 585 132.42 -1.56 -41.54
C PHE A 585 132.66 -1.33 -43.06
N GLY A 586 133.47 -0.34 -43.44
CA GLY A 586 133.85 -0.10 -44.86
C GLY A 586 132.80 0.65 -45.69
N VAL A 587 131.79 1.25 -45.04
CA VAL A 587 130.74 2.05 -45.68
C VAL A 587 130.78 3.47 -45.14
N LYS A 588 130.73 4.45 -46.05
CA LYS A 588 130.60 5.88 -45.73
C LYS A 588 129.16 6.33 -45.98
N LEU A 589 128.56 6.99 -44.99
CA LEU A 589 127.17 7.46 -45.02
C LEU A 589 127.13 8.98 -44.80
N ASN A 590 126.21 9.66 -45.47
CA ASN A 590 125.86 11.05 -45.18
C ASN A 590 124.87 11.09 -44.00
N LEU A 591 125.30 11.67 -42.87
CA LEU A 591 124.54 11.68 -41.61
C LEU A 591 123.86 13.03 -41.32
N ASP A 592 124.01 14.03 -42.19
CA ASP A 592 123.54 15.40 -41.92
C ASP A 592 122.01 15.50 -41.75
N ASN A 593 121.27 14.57 -42.36
CA ASN A 593 119.81 14.53 -42.32
C ASN A 593 119.24 13.58 -41.23
N ILE A 594 120.09 12.98 -40.38
CA ILE A 594 119.63 12.12 -39.29
C ILE A 594 119.69 12.87 -37.96
N ALA A 595 118.57 12.95 -37.25
CA ALA A 595 118.51 13.56 -35.93
C ALA A 595 119.27 12.71 -34.88
N SER A 596 120.14 13.35 -34.08
CA SER A 596 120.82 12.69 -32.95
C SER A 596 119.82 12.38 -31.83
N VAL A 597 119.64 11.10 -31.52
CA VAL A 597 118.79 10.62 -30.41
C VAL A 597 119.67 9.95 -29.36
N HIS A 598 120.42 10.74 -28.61
CA HIS A 598 120.98 10.29 -27.34
C HIS A 598 120.06 10.76 -26.22
N ARG A 599 119.69 9.85 -25.31
CA ARG A 599 118.96 10.17 -24.08
C ARG A 599 119.91 10.09 -22.90
N THR A 600 119.89 11.09 -22.04
CA THR A 600 120.74 11.09 -20.83
C THR A 600 120.10 10.28 -19.70
N PRO A 601 120.88 9.71 -18.77
CA PRO A 601 120.33 8.93 -17.64
C PRO A 601 119.31 9.69 -16.78
N ASP A 602 119.38 11.03 -16.73
CA ASP A 602 118.45 11.86 -15.97
C ASP A 602 117.11 12.06 -16.68
N GLU A 603 117.07 12.04 -18.01
CA GLU A 603 115.82 12.04 -18.79
C GLU A 603 115.01 10.76 -18.56
N TYR A 604 115.66 9.61 -18.46
CA TYR A 604 114.99 8.34 -18.11
C TYR A 604 114.42 8.34 -16.69
N ARG A 605 115.06 9.04 -15.75
CA ARG A 605 114.55 9.17 -14.37
C ARG A 605 113.32 10.06 -14.29
N LEU A 606 113.26 11.11 -15.10
CA LEU A 606 112.10 12.00 -15.19
C LEU A 606 110.87 11.29 -15.79
N GLU A 607 111.06 10.52 -16.86
CA GLU A 607 109.98 9.78 -17.53
C GLU A 607 109.35 8.72 -16.62
N LYS A 608 110.17 8.03 -15.81
CA LYS A 608 109.68 7.07 -14.80
C LYS A 608 108.82 7.72 -13.71
N ASN A 609 109.08 8.97 -13.35
CA ASN A 609 108.27 9.67 -12.35
C ASN A 609 106.96 10.21 -12.91
N SER A 610 106.80 10.26 -14.24
CA SER A 610 105.62 10.77 -14.93
C SER A 610 104.66 9.69 -15.46
N LEU A 611 105.06 8.42 -15.39
CA LEU A 611 104.25 7.23 -15.72
C LEU A 611 103.78 6.57 -14.43
#